data_AF-A0A7C6F6E3-F1
#
_entry.id   AF-A0A7C6F6E3-F1
#
_cell.length_a   1.000
_cell.length_b   1.000
_cell.length_c   1.000
_cell.angle_alpha   90.00
_cell.angle_beta   90.00
_cell.angle_gamma   90.00
#
_symmetry.space_group_name_H-M   'P 1'
#
loop_
_entity.id
_entity.type
_entity.pdbx_description
1 polymer ?
#
loop_
_entity_poly.entity_id
_entity_poly.type
_entity_poly.pdbx_seq_one_letter_code
_entity_poly.pdbx_strand_id
1 'polypeptide(L)'
;WPLAGGRLRDLKDPWRNLVFGHFRNTEMVRDGRYKLVLRDGGEGPGELYDLRQDPMERVNQYDNPEFVTVREALTRRLEQWRRQYS
;
A
#
# COMPACT_ATOMS: atom_id res chain seq x y z
N TRP A 1 42.28 -3.85 -29.61
CA TRP A 1 40.99 -3.28 -29.22
C TRP A 1 40.44 -4.07 -28.04
N PRO A 2 40.42 -3.57 -26.79
CA PRO A 2 39.70 -4.26 -25.73
C PRO A 2 38.24 -3.80 -25.75
N LEU A 3 37.32 -4.76 -25.82
CA LEU A 3 35.90 -4.55 -25.69
C LEU A 3 35.59 -4.09 -24.26
N ALA A 4 34.81 -3.03 -24.13
CA ALA A 4 34.40 -2.43 -22.87
C ALA A 4 33.71 -3.48 -21.99
N GLY A 5 34.29 -3.75 -20.82
CA GLY A 5 33.61 -4.44 -19.73
C GLY A 5 32.40 -3.61 -19.30
N GLY A 6 31.21 -4.01 -19.75
CA GLY A 6 29.95 -3.46 -19.27
C GLY A 6 29.83 -3.74 -17.78
N ARG A 7 30.09 -2.74 -16.96
CA ARG A 7 29.68 -2.74 -15.55
C ARG A 7 28.19 -3.07 -15.52
N LEU A 8 27.86 -4.21 -14.91
CA LEU A 8 26.50 -4.52 -14.52
C LEU A 8 26.00 -3.31 -13.73
N ARG A 9 25.09 -2.53 -14.30
CA ARG A 9 24.48 -1.42 -13.56
C ARG A 9 23.81 -2.06 -12.36
N ASP A 10 24.23 -1.67 -11.17
CA ASP A 10 23.55 -1.97 -9.92
C ASP A 10 22.11 -1.43 -10.01
N LEU A 11 21.21 -2.21 -10.64
CA LEU A 11 19.78 -1.97 -10.62
C LEU A 11 19.25 -2.41 -9.24
N LYS A 12 19.79 -1.82 -8.18
CA LYS A 12 19.12 -1.69 -6.89
C LYS A 12 18.05 -0.61 -7.05
N ASP A 13 17.08 -0.84 -7.92
CA ASP A 13 15.80 -0.19 -7.76
C ASP A 13 14.91 -1.21 -7.06
N PRO A 14 14.83 -1.20 -5.72
CA PRO A 14 13.89 -2.07 -5.03
C PRO A 14 12.51 -1.52 -5.36
N TRP A 15 11.91 -2.03 -6.44
CA TRP A 15 10.52 -1.77 -6.79
C TRP A 15 9.70 -1.77 -5.50
N ARG A 16 9.16 -0.61 -5.14
CA ARG A 16 8.46 -0.45 -3.87
C ARG A 16 7.29 -1.42 -3.87
N ASN A 17 7.26 -2.32 -2.91
CA ASN A 17 6.13 -3.23 -2.71
C ASN A 17 4.98 -2.45 -2.02
N LEU A 18 4.54 -1.39 -2.68
CA LEU A 18 3.53 -0.46 -2.24
C LEU A 18 2.78 0.04 -3.47
N VAL A 19 1.53 -0.36 -3.57
CA VAL A 19 0.63 -0.02 -4.67
C VAL A 19 -0.49 0.84 -4.14
N PHE A 20 -0.83 1.90 -4.89
CA PHE A 20 -1.96 2.76 -4.60
C PHE A 20 -3.02 2.59 -5.67
N GLY A 21 -4.28 2.74 -5.30
CA GLY A 21 -5.42 2.78 -6.21
C GLY A 21 -6.39 3.86 -5.78
N HIS A 22 -6.96 4.56 -6.74
CA HIS A 22 -8.01 5.55 -6.49
C HIS A 22 -9.12 5.35 -7.51
N PHE A 23 -10.35 5.26 -7.02
CA PHE A 23 -11.55 5.16 -7.84
C PHE A 23 -12.69 5.92 -7.17
N ARG A 24 -13.08 7.04 -7.78
CA ARG A 24 -14.13 7.95 -7.26
C ARG A 24 -13.80 8.41 -5.84
N ASN A 25 -14.62 8.06 -4.85
CA ASN A 25 -14.45 8.40 -3.45
C ASN A 25 -13.66 7.33 -2.65
N THR A 26 -13.15 6.30 -3.33
CA THR A 26 -12.47 5.17 -2.70
C THR A 26 -10.98 5.21 -3.01
N GLU A 27 -10.18 5.05 -1.97
CA GLU A 27 -8.73 4.95 -2.07
C GLU A 27 -8.24 3.64 -1.45
N MET A 28 -7.18 3.10 -2.02
CA MET A 28 -6.59 1.85 -1.58
C MET A 28 -5.08 1.99 -1.54
N VAL A 29 -4.48 1.45 -0.49
CA VAL A 29 -3.05 1.18 -0.43
C VAL A 29 -2.83 -0.28 -0.06
N ARG A 30 -1.92 -0.92 -0.78
CA ARG A 30 -1.51 -2.30 -0.54
C ARG A 30 -0.01 -2.36 -0.45
N ASP A 31 0.50 -2.92 0.64
CA ASP A 31 1.88 -3.33 0.75
C ASP A 31 2.03 -4.85 0.55
N GLY A 32 3.21 -5.41 0.84
CA GLY A 32 3.48 -6.84 0.72
C GLY A 32 2.65 -7.75 1.64
N ARG A 33 1.97 -7.21 2.66
CA ARG A 33 1.21 -7.98 3.66
C ARG A 33 -0.19 -7.43 3.92
N TYR A 34 -0.38 -6.12 3.90
CA TYR A 34 -1.61 -5.47 4.30
C TYR A 34 -2.23 -4.71 3.15
N LYS A 35 -3.55 -4.65 3.16
CA LYS A 35 -4.33 -3.79 2.26
C LYS A 35 -5.31 -2.98 3.06
N LEU A 36 -5.28 -1.67 2.87
CA LEU A 36 -6.21 -0.70 3.44
C LEU A 36 -7.05 -0.10 2.32
N VAL A 37 -8.35 -0.03 2.55
CA VAL A 37 -9.31 0.69 1.69
C VAL A 37 -10.03 1.73 2.54
N LEU A 38 -10.00 2.99 2.10
CA LEU A 38 -10.70 4.11 2.72
C LEU A 38 -11.75 4.64 1.73
N ARG A 39 -12.92 5.01 2.26
CA ARG A 39 -14.01 5.63 1.51
C ARG A 39 -14.31 7.00 2.07
N ASP A 40 -14.69 7.93 1.21
CA ASP A 40 -15.10 9.29 1.59
C ASP A 40 -14.05 9.98 2.47
N GLY A 41 -12.78 9.86 2.11
CA GLY A 41 -11.69 10.45 2.88
C GLY A 41 -11.45 9.85 4.26
N GLY A 42 -12.03 8.68 4.56
CA GLY A 42 -11.96 8.02 5.86
C GLY A 42 -13.20 8.20 6.74
N GLU A 43 -14.21 8.96 6.27
CA GLU A 43 -15.48 9.11 6.98
C GLU A 43 -16.47 7.97 6.67
N GLY A 44 -16.25 7.25 5.57
CA GLY A 44 -17.03 6.06 5.22
C GLY A 44 -16.50 4.77 5.84
N PRO A 45 -17.17 3.62 5.60
CA PRO A 45 -16.72 2.32 6.07
C PRO A 45 -15.32 1.97 5.55
N GLY A 46 -14.40 1.73 6.48
CA GLY A 46 -13.03 1.34 6.18
C GLY A 46 -12.85 -0.17 6.12
N GLU A 47 -11.86 -0.62 5.34
CA GLU A 47 -11.48 -2.03 5.27
C GLU A 47 -9.97 -2.19 5.46
N LEU A 48 -9.58 -3.18 6.27
CA LEU A 48 -8.19 -3.57 6.45
C LEU A 48 -8.07 -5.09 6.41
N TYR A 49 -7.17 -5.60 5.58
CA TYR A 49 -6.94 -7.03 5.42
C TYR A 49 -5.46 -7.38 5.66
N ASP A 50 -5.21 -8.45 6.42
CA ASP A 50 -3.91 -9.12 6.50
C ASP A 50 -3.86 -10.20 5.42
N LEU A 51 -3.28 -9.88 4.27
CA LEU A 51 -3.20 -10.76 3.09
C LEU A 51 -2.35 -12.00 3.34
N ARG A 52 -1.52 -12.04 4.40
CA ARG A 52 -0.76 -13.24 4.75
C ARG A 52 -1.65 -14.27 5.44
N GLN A 53 -2.56 -13.83 6.30
CA GLN A 53 -3.48 -14.71 7.02
C GLN A 53 -4.78 -14.95 6.25
N ASP A 54 -5.21 -13.96 5.48
CA ASP A 54 -6.44 -13.98 4.70
C ASP A 54 -6.20 -13.44 3.28
N PRO A 55 -5.58 -14.26 2.39
CA PRO A 55 -5.33 -13.88 1.01
C PRO A 55 -6.61 -13.63 0.19
N MET A 56 -7.76 -14.09 0.68
CA MET A 56 -9.06 -13.96 0.01
C MET A 56 -9.86 -12.76 0.52
N GLU A 57 -9.30 -11.93 1.42
CA GLU A 57 -9.90 -10.68 1.91
C GLU A 57 -11.32 -10.86 2.47
N ARG A 58 -11.55 -11.95 3.21
CA ARG A 58 -12.84 -12.32 3.81
C ARG A 58 -13.11 -11.66 5.15
N VAL A 59 -12.07 -11.33 5.91
CA VAL A 59 -12.18 -10.82 7.28
C VAL A 59 -11.66 -9.40 7.34
N ASN A 60 -12.58 -8.44 7.48
CA ASN A 60 -12.24 -7.04 7.69
C ASN A 60 -11.73 -6.81 9.12
N GLN A 61 -10.49 -6.36 9.26
CA GLN A 61 -9.81 -6.05 10.53
C GLN A 61 -9.80 -4.56 10.86
N TYR A 62 -10.56 -3.73 10.12
CA TYR A 62 -10.49 -2.27 10.26
C TYR A 62 -10.76 -1.78 11.68
N ASP A 63 -11.74 -2.37 12.37
CA ASP A 63 -12.12 -2.01 13.74
C ASP A 63 -11.36 -2.81 14.80
N ASN A 64 -10.47 -3.72 14.40
CA ASN A 64 -9.70 -4.51 15.34
C ASN A 64 -8.58 -3.65 15.98
N PRO A 65 -8.57 -3.49 17.31
CA PRO A 65 -7.59 -2.65 18.01
C PRO A 65 -6.13 -3.13 17.81
N GLU A 66 -5.91 -4.41 17.51
CA GLU A 66 -4.57 -4.96 17.26
C GLU A 66 -3.91 -4.39 16.00
N PHE A 67 -4.71 -3.85 15.06
CA PHE A 67 -4.22 -3.37 13.77
C PHE A 67 -4.19 -1.84 13.65
N VAL A 68 -4.43 -1.10 14.74
CA VAL A 68 -4.46 0.38 14.73
C VAL A 68 -3.17 0.97 14.17
N THR A 69 -2.01 0.48 14.61
CA THR A 69 -0.71 0.98 14.12
C THR A 69 -0.51 0.73 12.63
N VAL A 70 -0.97 -0.42 12.12
CA VAL A 70 -0.90 -0.75 10.68
C VAL A 70 -1.82 0.17 9.89
N ARG A 71 -3.06 0.34 10.36
CA ARG A 71 -4.04 1.24 9.77
C ARG A 71 -3.48 2.65 9.65
N GLU A 72 -2.99 3.22 10.75
CA GLU A 72 -2.41 4.57 10.76
C GLU A 72 -1.20 4.71 9.83
N ALA A 73 -0.31 3.72 9.80
CA ALA A 73 0.86 3.75 8.93
C ALA A 73 0.47 3.77 7.45
N LEU A 74 -0.52 2.96 7.06
CA LEU A 74 -1.04 2.91 5.69
C LEU A 74 -1.83 4.16 5.32
N THR A 75 -2.66 4.70 6.23
CA THR A 75 -3.36 5.98 6.03
C THR A 75 -2.37 7.11 5.75
N ARG A 76 -1.27 7.21 6.53
CA ARG A 76 -0.22 8.21 6.27
C ARG A 76 0.43 8.05 4.89
N ARG A 77 0.58 6.80 4.40
CA ARG A 77 1.08 6.55 3.04
C ARG A 77 0.09 7.02 1.97
N LEU A 78 -1.21 6.79 2.18
CA LEU A 78 -2.27 7.31 1.31
C LEU A 78 -2.25 8.83 1.27
N GLU A 79 -2.19 9.50 2.42
CA GLU A 79 -2.13 10.96 2.50
C GLU A 79 -0.90 11.53 1.76
N GLN A 80 0.27 10.90 1.91
CA GLN A 80 1.48 11.30 1.19
C GLN A 80 1.32 11.15 -0.31
N TRP A 81 0.76 10.02 -0.75
CA TRP A 81 0.48 9.76 -2.16
C TRP A 81 -0.53 10.76 -2.73
N ARG A 82 -1.63 11.02 -2.02
CA ARG A 82 -2.65 12.00 -2.40
C ARG A 82 -2.03 13.38 -2.60
N ARG A 83 -1.18 13.85 -1.68
CA ARG A 83 -0.48 15.14 -1.83
C ARG A 83 0.43 15.22 -3.04
N GLN A 84 0.94 14.09 -3.52
CA GLN A 84 1.87 14.05 -4.65
C GLN A 84 1.17 13.91 -6.02
N TYR A 85 -0.02 13.30 -6.05
CA TYR A 85 -0.67 12.86 -7.30
C TYR A 85 -2.15 13.24 -7.44
N SER A 86 -2.78 13.84 -6.43
CA SER A 86 -4.17 14.30 -6.49
C SER A 86 -4.30 15.78 -6.83
#